data_AF-A0A2C9KH46-F1
#
_entry.id   AF-A0A2C9KH46-F1
#
_cell.length_a   1.000
_cell.length_b   1.000
_cell.length_c   1.000
_cell.angle_alpha   90.00
_cell.angle_beta   90.00
_cell.angle_gamma   90.00
#
_symmetry.space_group_name_H-M   'P 1'
#
loop_
_entity.id
_entity.type
_entity.pdbx_description
1 polymer ?
#
loop_
_entity_poly.entity_id
_entity_poly.type
_entity_poly.pdbx_seq_one_letter_code
_entity_poly.pdbx_strand_id
1 'polypeptide(L)'
;MECLSLNRSLDDHDLRQRFFVCMLVEDLFQTNLPNVRVIPYGSCLNGFGWWSSDLDMMLCLNDEPYSGLNMKSQYEVVSGSQFKFVTETFINDRHLAQRTLAMVASLLELMPRVQNIAKILNARVPIVRFEHEAVKMECDISIHSM
;
A
#
# COMPACT_ATOMS: atom_id res chain seq x y z
N MET A 1 27.03 -8.55 19.27
CA MET A 1 26.06 -8.27 18.19
C MET A 1 24.62 -8.30 18.70
N GLU A 2 24.24 -9.18 19.62
CA GLU A 2 22.88 -9.25 20.19
C GLU A 2 22.40 -7.95 20.85
N CYS A 3 23.24 -7.25 21.62
CA CYS A 3 22.80 -6.02 22.28
C CYS A 3 22.51 -4.87 21.29
N LEU A 4 23.16 -4.86 20.12
CA LEU A 4 22.85 -3.89 19.06
C LEU A 4 21.53 -4.23 18.37
N SER A 5 21.24 -5.53 18.20
CA SER A 5 19.98 -6.02 17.64
C SER A 5 18.80 -5.64 18.54
N LEU A 6 18.89 -5.95 19.84
CA LEU A 6 17.83 -5.69 20.83
C LEU A 6 17.53 -4.18 21.00
N ASN A 7 18.55 -3.33 20.92
CA ASN A 7 18.38 -1.89 21.09
C ASN A 7 17.92 -1.16 19.81
N ARG A 8 17.90 -1.85 18.67
CA ARG A 8 17.55 -1.23 17.39
C ARG A 8 16.36 -1.87 16.70
N SER A 9 16.01 -3.11 17.02
CA SER A 9 14.85 -3.80 16.44
C SER A 9 13.56 -3.02 16.67
N LEU A 10 12.62 -3.15 15.73
CA LEU A 10 11.26 -2.66 15.90
C LEU A 10 10.62 -3.25 17.16
N ASP A 11 10.06 -2.40 18.01
CA ASP A 11 9.25 -2.84 19.14
C ASP A 11 7.76 -2.95 18.77
N ASP A 12 6.95 -3.42 19.71
CA ASP A 12 5.49 -3.52 19.52
C ASP A 12 4.82 -2.17 19.25
N HIS A 13 5.39 -1.07 19.77
CA HIS A 13 4.86 0.27 19.58
C HIS A 13 5.14 0.77 18.16
N ASP A 14 6.37 0.63 17.68
CA ASP A 14 6.81 0.94 16.33
C ASP A 14 5.96 0.19 15.30
N LEU A 15 5.73 -1.11 15.52
CA LEU A 15 4.88 -1.91 14.66
C LEU A 15 3.45 -1.38 14.66
N ARG A 16 2.83 -1.17 15.83
CA ARG A 16 1.46 -0.65 15.91
C ARG A 16 1.31 0.70 15.22
N GLN A 17 2.29 1.59 15.35
CA GLN A 17 2.29 2.88 14.64
C GLN A 17 2.33 2.68 13.13
N ARG A 18 3.20 1.80 12.62
CA ARG A 18 3.29 1.47 11.18
C ARG A 18 1.97 0.92 10.63
N PHE A 19 1.37 -0.05 11.32
CA PHE A 19 0.07 -0.60 10.95
C PHE A 19 -1.05 0.45 11.01
N PHE A 20 -1.00 1.36 11.98
CA PHE A 20 -1.96 2.45 12.08
C PHE A 20 -1.85 3.43 10.91
N VAL A 21 -0.63 3.79 10.47
CA VAL A 21 -0.44 4.63 9.28
C VAL A 21 -1.00 3.93 8.04
N CYS A 22 -0.75 2.63 7.85
CA CYS A 22 -1.34 1.87 6.74
C CYS A 22 -2.87 1.94 6.75
N MET A 23 -3.50 1.81 7.93
CA MET A 23 -4.96 1.91 8.08
C MET A 23 -5.48 3.31 7.69
N LEU A 24 -4.81 4.38 8.11
CA LEU A 24 -5.22 5.74 7.73
C LEU A 24 -5.12 5.98 6.22
N VAL A 25 -4.05 5.48 5.61
CA VAL A 25 -3.83 5.56 4.16
C VAL A 25 -4.87 4.72 3.42
N GLU A 26 -5.25 3.55 3.95
CA GLU A 26 -6.33 2.72 3.41
C GLU A 26 -7.68 3.44 3.42
N ASP A 27 -8.07 4.03 4.55
CA ASP A 27 -9.34 4.74 4.74
C ASP A 27 -9.49 5.90 3.73
N LEU A 28 -8.41 6.65 3.50
CA LEU A 28 -8.34 7.70 2.49
C LEU A 28 -8.65 7.17 1.09
N PHE A 29 -8.09 6.02 0.71
CA PHE A 29 -8.26 5.46 -0.62
C PHE A 29 -9.61 4.79 -0.82
N GLN A 30 -10.21 4.21 0.22
CA GLN A 30 -11.51 3.53 0.14
C GLN A 30 -12.64 4.44 -0.37
N THR A 31 -12.50 5.77 -0.22
CA THR A 31 -13.46 6.75 -0.78
C THR A 31 -13.50 6.73 -2.31
N ASN A 32 -12.38 6.43 -2.98
CA ASN A 32 -12.27 6.44 -4.45
C ASN A 32 -12.05 5.05 -5.06
N LEU A 33 -11.49 4.13 -4.28
CA LEU A 33 -11.13 2.78 -4.69
C LEU A 33 -11.86 1.78 -3.77
N PRO A 34 -13.00 1.22 -4.18
CA PRO A 34 -13.72 0.26 -3.36
C PRO A 34 -12.88 -1.00 -3.14
N ASN A 35 -12.96 -1.59 -1.95
CA ASN A 35 -12.25 -2.81 -1.54
C ASN A 35 -10.72 -2.73 -1.60
N VAL A 36 -10.16 -1.53 -1.68
CA VAL A 36 -8.71 -1.35 -1.63
C VAL A 36 -8.16 -1.69 -0.25
N ARG A 37 -7.01 -2.35 -0.23
CA ARG A 37 -6.25 -2.64 1.00
C ARG A 37 -4.85 -2.07 0.93
N VAL A 38 -4.34 -1.60 2.06
CA VAL A 38 -2.96 -1.07 2.19
C VAL A 38 -2.25 -1.86 3.27
N ILE A 39 -1.27 -2.67 2.86
CA ILE A 39 -0.63 -3.65 3.73
C ILE A 39 0.87 -3.34 3.85
N PRO A 40 1.45 -3.29 5.06
CA PRO A 40 2.88 -3.12 5.20
C PRO A 40 3.63 -4.34 4.66
N TYR A 41 4.83 -4.14 4.12
CA TYR A 41 5.74 -5.21 3.75
C TYR A 41 7.19 -4.86 4.12
N GLY A 42 8.14 -5.68 3.66
CA GLY A 42 9.56 -5.38 3.79
C GLY A 42 10.06 -5.45 5.24
N SER A 43 10.79 -4.42 5.66
CA SER A 43 11.48 -4.37 6.95
C SER A 43 10.54 -4.52 8.16
N CYS A 44 9.26 -4.14 7.99
CA CYS A 44 8.25 -4.25 9.02
C CYS A 44 7.91 -5.72 9.39
N LEU A 45 8.05 -6.66 8.45
CA LEU A 45 7.56 -8.04 8.62
C LEU A 45 8.65 -9.11 8.51
N ASN A 46 9.84 -8.77 8.02
CA ASN A 46 10.91 -9.75 7.75
C ASN A 46 11.82 -10.04 8.96
N GLY A 47 11.60 -9.39 10.11
CA GLY A 47 12.41 -9.56 11.32
C GLY A 47 13.75 -8.82 11.32
N PHE A 48 14.05 -8.04 10.27
CA PHE A 48 15.29 -7.25 10.15
C PHE A 48 15.06 -5.73 10.20
N GLY A 49 13.82 -5.28 10.47
CA GLY A 49 13.50 -3.87 10.65
C GLY A 49 14.09 -3.26 11.91
N TRP A 50 14.32 -1.95 11.87
CA TRP A 50 14.76 -1.15 13.01
C TRP A 50 13.89 0.11 13.16
N TRP A 51 13.90 0.76 14.32
CA TRP A 51 13.00 1.89 14.64
C TRP A 51 12.93 3.00 13.57
N SER A 52 14.06 3.37 12.96
CA SER A 52 14.15 4.36 11.86
C SER A 52 14.02 3.81 10.44
N SER A 53 13.62 2.55 10.23
CA SER A 53 13.46 2.03 8.86
C SER A 53 12.21 2.58 8.19
N ASP A 54 12.23 2.70 6.87
CA ASP A 54 11.08 3.16 6.10
C ASP A 54 9.86 2.24 6.28
N LEU A 55 8.67 2.78 6.06
CA LEU A 55 7.43 2.02 6.00
C LEU A 55 7.06 1.74 4.54
N ASP A 56 7.38 0.53 4.10
CA ASP A 56 6.98 0.03 2.79
C ASP A 56 5.52 -0.44 2.82
N MET A 57 4.69 0.12 1.93
CA MET A 57 3.25 -0.17 1.82
C MET A 57 2.90 -0.73 0.45
N MET A 58 2.04 -1.73 0.44
CA MET A 58 1.52 -2.35 -0.76
C MET A 58 0.04 -2.01 -0.92
N LEU A 59 -0.30 -1.38 -2.04
CA LEU A 59 -1.67 -1.08 -2.45
C LEU A 59 -2.25 -2.27 -3.22
N CYS A 60 -3.27 -2.90 -2.66
CA CYS A 60 -3.97 -4.04 -3.22
C CYS A 60 -5.36 -3.61 -3.70
N LEU A 61 -5.63 -3.73 -5.00
CA LEU A 61 -6.90 -3.26 -5.60
C LEU A 61 -8.05 -4.27 -5.50
N ASN A 62 -7.75 -5.57 -5.51
CA ASN A 62 -8.79 -6.60 -5.67
C ASN A 62 -8.81 -7.66 -4.57
N ASP A 63 -7.69 -7.96 -3.90
CA ASP A 63 -7.62 -9.01 -2.87
C ASP A 63 -6.48 -8.77 -1.87
N GLU A 64 -6.62 -9.30 -0.66
CA GLU A 64 -5.50 -9.40 0.28
C GLU A 64 -4.57 -10.58 -0.10
N PRO A 65 -3.28 -10.33 -0.39
CA PRO A 65 -2.32 -11.36 -0.79
C PRO A 65 -2.09 -12.42 0.30
N TYR A 66 -2.42 -12.12 1.55
CA TYR A 66 -2.21 -13.00 2.71
C TYR A 66 -3.48 -13.75 3.14
N SER A 67 -4.61 -13.55 2.47
CA SER A 67 -5.81 -14.33 2.75
C SER A 67 -5.63 -15.74 2.17
N GLY A 68 -5.14 -16.68 3.00
CA GLY A 68 -5.00 -18.10 2.65
C GLY A 68 -6.35 -18.80 2.36
N LEU A 69 -7.46 -18.09 2.59
CA LEU A 69 -8.74 -18.43 2.04
C LEU A 69 -8.77 -17.92 0.60
N ASN A 70 -8.44 -18.81 -0.34
CA ASN A 70 -8.96 -18.72 -1.70
C ASN A 70 -10.51 -18.81 -1.65
N MET A 71 -11.20 -17.88 -1.00
CA MET A 71 -12.53 -17.49 -1.41
C MET A 71 -12.34 -16.70 -2.71
N LYS A 72 -11.93 -17.41 -3.76
CA LYS A 72 -12.51 -17.11 -5.07
C LYS A 72 -14.00 -17.14 -4.78
N SER A 73 -14.61 -15.97 -4.68
CA SER A 73 -16.06 -15.91 -4.64
C SER A 73 -16.48 -16.61 -5.92
N GLN A 74 -16.90 -17.88 -5.78
CA GLN A 74 -17.63 -18.60 -6.79
C GLN A 74 -19.00 -17.94 -6.84
N TYR A 75 -19.04 -16.67 -7.22
CA TYR A 75 -20.18 -16.18 -7.96
C TYR A 75 -20.04 -16.85 -9.32
N GLU A 76 -20.57 -18.08 -9.41
CA GLU A 76 -20.99 -18.64 -10.68
C GLU A 76 -21.87 -17.57 -11.33
N VAL A 77 -21.31 -16.91 -12.35
CA VAL A 77 -22.04 -15.95 -13.16
C VAL A 77 -23.13 -16.75 -13.84
N VAL A 78 -24.34 -16.72 -13.27
CA VAL A 78 -25.54 -17.23 -13.91
C VAL A 78 -25.67 -16.47 -15.23
N SER A 79 -25.52 -17.20 -16.34
CA SER A 79 -25.59 -16.68 -17.71
C SER A 79 -26.89 -15.91 -17.94
N GLY A 80 -26.81 -14.59 -17.86
CA GLY A 80 -27.94 -13.70 -18.16
C GLY A 80 -27.64 -12.26 -17.74
N SER A 81 -26.91 -11.52 -18.59
CA SER A 81 -26.48 -10.12 -18.41
C SER A 81 -25.31 -9.90 -17.43
N GLN A 82 -24.10 -9.79 -17.99
CA GLN A 82 -22.90 -9.41 -17.24
C GLN A 82 -22.81 -7.88 -17.16
N PHE A 83 -23.36 -7.29 -16.10
CA PHE A 83 -23.09 -5.88 -15.78
C PHE A 83 -21.62 -5.76 -15.34
N LYS A 84 -20.86 -4.88 -16.00
CA LYS A 84 -19.47 -4.56 -15.66
C LYS A 84 -19.34 -3.05 -15.49
N PHE A 85 -18.42 -2.64 -14.63
CA PHE A 85 -17.95 -1.25 -14.62
C PHE A 85 -17.25 -0.95 -15.94
N VAL A 86 -17.52 0.24 -16.50
CA VAL A 86 -16.78 0.74 -17.64
C VAL A 86 -15.42 1.22 -17.12
N THR A 87 -14.35 0.52 -17.50
CA THR A 87 -12.99 0.84 -17.09
C THR A 87 -12.11 1.13 -18.31
N GLU A 88 -11.08 1.95 -18.14
CA GLU A 88 -10.03 2.07 -19.16
C GLU A 88 -9.31 0.73 -19.31
N THR A 89 -9.15 0.25 -20.55
CA THR A 89 -8.33 -0.92 -20.84
C THR A 89 -6.88 -0.48 -21.03
N PHE A 90 -5.98 -0.93 -20.17
CA PHE A 90 -4.55 -0.66 -20.30
C PHE A 90 -3.86 -1.77 -21.10
N ILE A 91 -2.91 -1.36 -21.96
CA ILE A 91 -2.13 -2.30 -22.78
C ILE A 91 -1.09 -3.04 -21.91
N ASN A 92 -0.67 -2.43 -20.80
CA ASN A 92 0.41 -2.93 -19.94
C ASN A 92 0.07 -2.63 -18.47
N ASP A 93 0.25 -3.63 -17.61
CA ASP A 93 0.09 -3.52 -16.15
C ASP A 93 0.97 -2.41 -15.56
N ARG A 94 2.13 -2.15 -16.19
CA ARG A 94 2.98 -1.02 -15.81
C ARG A 94 2.30 0.34 -16.01
N HIS A 95 1.54 0.53 -17.10
CA HIS A 95 0.83 1.80 -17.32
C HIS A 95 -0.32 1.98 -16.35
N LEU A 96 -1.04 0.90 -16.04
CA LEU A 96 -2.04 0.88 -14.97
C LEU A 96 -1.40 1.27 -13.63
N ALA A 97 -0.31 0.62 -13.25
CA ALA A 97 0.43 0.93 -12.02
C ALA A 97 0.83 2.40 -11.92
N GLN A 98 1.41 2.97 -12.97
CA GLN A 98 1.84 4.36 -13.00
C GLN A 98 0.66 5.34 -12.88
N ARG A 99 -0.47 5.08 -13.56
CA ARG A 99 -1.67 5.93 -13.47
C ARG A 99 -2.35 5.82 -12.11
N THR A 100 -2.48 4.62 -11.57
CA THR A 100 -3.03 4.40 -10.22
C THR A 100 -2.16 5.11 -9.19
N LEU A 101 -0.84 4.98 -9.26
CA LEU A 101 0.08 5.66 -8.33
C LEU A 101 0.08 7.18 -8.49
N ALA A 102 -0.12 7.71 -9.70
CA ALA A 102 -0.28 9.15 -9.91
C ALA A 102 -1.55 9.70 -9.22
N MET A 103 -2.65 8.94 -9.28
CA MET A 103 -3.89 9.25 -8.55
C MET A 103 -3.69 9.11 -7.02
N VAL A 104 -3.05 8.03 -6.56
CA VAL A 104 -2.69 7.81 -5.14
C VAL A 104 -1.91 8.99 -4.57
N ALA A 105 -0.91 9.49 -5.29
CA ALA A 105 -0.16 10.67 -4.86
C ALA A 105 -1.06 11.90 -4.71
N SER A 106 -2.03 12.07 -5.62
CA SER A 106 -2.98 13.18 -5.57
C SER A 106 -3.97 13.06 -4.40
N LEU A 107 -4.32 11.84 -3.99
CA LEU A 107 -5.11 11.59 -2.79
C LEU A 107 -4.30 11.85 -1.52
N LEU A 108 -3.04 11.41 -1.49
CA LEU A 108 -2.12 11.65 -0.36
C LEU A 108 -1.89 13.16 -0.12
N GLU A 109 -1.92 13.99 -1.17
CA GLU A 109 -1.85 15.45 -1.06
C GLU A 109 -3.03 16.05 -0.25
N LEU A 110 -4.15 15.33 -0.13
CA LEU A 110 -5.32 15.73 0.67
C LEU A 110 -5.28 15.22 2.11
N MET A 111 -4.36 14.31 2.43
CA MET A 111 -4.26 13.69 3.75
C MET A 111 -3.59 14.65 4.75
N PRO A 112 -4.18 14.89 5.93
CA PRO A 112 -3.52 15.71 6.95
C PRO A 112 -2.19 15.11 7.37
N ARG A 113 -1.19 15.97 7.64
CA ARG A 113 0.12 15.58 8.18
C ARG A 113 0.93 14.65 7.26
N VAL A 114 0.60 14.65 5.97
CA VAL A 114 1.44 14.05 4.91
C VAL A 114 2.18 15.18 4.20
N GLN A 115 3.49 15.00 4.01
CA GLN A 115 4.35 15.96 3.33
C GLN A 115 5.38 15.26 2.45
N ASN A 116 6.18 16.04 1.72
CA ASN A 116 7.31 15.55 0.92
C ASN A 116 6.93 14.45 -0.09
N ILE A 117 5.75 14.56 -0.71
CA ILE A 117 5.24 13.58 -1.67
C ILE A 117 6.08 13.63 -2.96
N ALA A 118 6.63 12.49 -3.37
CA ALA A 118 7.43 12.32 -4.57
C ALA A 118 6.93 11.13 -5.41
N LYS A 119 6.63 11.38 -6.70
CA LYS A 119 6.13 10.37 -7.64
C LYS A 119 7.33 9.75 -8.39
N ILE A 120 7.76 8.55 -8.02
CA ILE A 120 8.89 7.84 -8.63
C ILE A 120 8.37 6.77 -9.60
N LEU A 121 7.62 7.22 -10.60
CA LEU A 121 6.81 6.33 -11.45
C LEU A 121 7.63 5.59 -12.52
N ASN A 122 8.82 6.09 -12.86
CA ASN A 122 9.65 5.55 -13.94
C ASN A 122 10.66 4.49 -13.47
N ALA A 123 10.77 4.24 -12.16
CA ALA A 123 11.62 3.19 -11.62
C ALA A 123 11.17 1.78 -12.07
N ARG A 124 12.03 0.78 -11.86
CA ARG A 124 11.70 -0.63 -12.15
C ARG A 124 10.40 -1.04 -11.44
N VAL A 125 10.28 -0.70 -10.16
CA VAL A 125 9.04 -0.75 -9.38
C VAL A 125 8.57 0.68 -9.17
N PRO A 126 7.49 1.12 -9.82
CA PRO A 126 6.91 2.44 -9.60
C PRO A 126 6.44 2.60 -8.15
N ILE A 127 6.77 3.71 -7.52
CA ILE A 127 6.34 4.04 -6.14
C ILE A 127 5.92 5.50 -6.00
N VAL A 128 5.18 5.80 -4.94
CA VAL A 128 5.02 7.15 -4.39
C VAL A 128 5.68 7.17 -3.01
N ARG A 129 6.63 8.07 -2.81
CA ARG A 129 7.28 8.30 -1.53
C ARG A 129 6.64 9.48 -0.83
N PHE A 130 6.49 9.44 0.48
CA PHE A 130 6.01 10.56 1.30
C PHE A 130 6.52 10.44 2.74
N GLU A 131 6.29 11.49 3.53
CA GLU A 131 6.56 11.48 4.97
C GLU A 131 5.27 11.72 5.75
N HIS A 132 5.01 10.90 6.76
CA HIS A 132 3.91 11.12 7.71
C HIS A 132 4.43 11.87 8.94
N GLU A 133 4.21 13.18 8.99
CA GLU A 133 4.76 14.13 9.98
C GLU A 133 4.46 13.72 11.44
N ALA A 134 3.27 13.16 11.69
CA ALA A 134 2.86 12.78 13.06
C ALA A 134 3.76 11.76 13.74
N VAL A 135 4.28 10.83 12.94
CA VAL A 135 5.12 9.71 13.39
C VAL A 135 6.56 9.86 12.89
N LYS A 136 6.86 10.92 12.12
CA LYS A 136 8.17 11.21 11.51
C LYS A 136 8.73 10.01 10.75
N MET A 137 7.92 9.46 9.86
CA MET A 137 8.21 8.20 9.17
C MET A 137 8.19 8.41 7.66
N GLU A 138 9.26 7.98 6.99
CA GLU A 138 9.30 7.88 5.54
C GLU A 138 8.49 6.65 5.10
N CYS A 139 7.63 6.84 4.10
CA CYS A 139 6.68 5.86 3.62
C CYS A 139 6.81 5.72 2.10
N ASP A 140 6.89 4.49 1.62
CA ASP A 140 6.92 4.16 0.19
C ASP A 140 5.70 3.31 -0.14
N ILE A 141 4.82 3.80 -1.03
CA ILE A 141 3.67 3.01 -1.51
C ILE A 141 3.89 2.52 -2.93
N SER A 142 3.74 1.22 -3.12
CA SER A 142 3.79 0.52 -4.41
C SER A 142 2.46 -0.20 -4.68
N ILE A 143 2.18 -0.56 -5.93
CA ILE A 143 1.00 -1.35 -6.27
C ILE A 143 1.34 -2.84 -6.29
N HIS A 144 0.47 -3.67 -5.72
CA HIS A 144 0.53 -5.11 -5.93
C HIS A 144 0.06 -5.44 -7.35
N SER A 145 1.00 -5.88 -8.20
CA SER A 145 0.62 -6.54 -9.46
C SER A 145 0.36 -8.01 -9.15
N MET A 146 -0.84 -8.50 -9.46
CA MET A 146 -1.07 -9.94 -9.62
C MET A 146 -0.29 -10.48 -10.82
#